data_AF-A0A8I2ZLX3-F1
#
_entry.id   AF-A0A8I2ZLX3-F1
#
_cell.length_a   1.000
_cell.length_b   1.000
_cell.length_c   1.000
_cell.angle_alpha   90.00
_cell.angle_beta   90.00
_cell.angle_gamma   90.00
#
_symmetry.space_group_name_H-M   'P 1'
#
loop_
_entity.id
_entity.type
_entity.pdbx_description
1 polymer ?
#
loop_
_entity_poly.entity_id
_entity_poly.type
_entity_poly.pdbx_seq_one_letter_code
_entity_poly.pdbx_strand_id
1 'polypeptide(L)'
;MLIETGSSKAGADGITLLKNQNDVLLIEQGSAVAMIGQHSWSDVLGGGSARVDALHAIPPVQGFRYLVFTTFEARGVPVFGAVPHADPSIVFRRDRKTVSSRPVKVTWFNGPIVGTNLAHEETIPQAEYMIKEKWPEYLDEDFSTRITFDLVAPSTG
;
A
#
# COMPACT_ATOMS: atom_id res chain seq x y z
N MET A 1 -24.82 10.64 1.62
CA MET A 1 -24.41 10.90 0.22
C MET A 1 -23.71 9.63 -0.25
N LEU A 2 -24.45 8.77 -0.95
CA LEU A 2 -24.03 7.44 -1.39
C LEU A 2 -23.16 7.58 -2.63
N ILE A 3 -21.88 7.24 -2.51
CA ILE A 3 -21.06 6.84 -3.65
C ILE A 3 -20.98 5.31 -3.57
N GLU A 4 -21.12 4.66 -4.73
CA GLU A 4 -20.90 3.22 -5.02
C GLU A 4 -22.12 2.28 -5.08
N THR A 5 -22.32 1.67 -6.25
CA THR A 5 -23.01 0.36 -6.39
C THR A 5 -22.38 -0.60 -7.41
N GLY A 6 -21.46 -0.16 -8.27
CA GLY A 6 -20.89 -1.03 -9.32
C GLY A 6 -19.80 -1.98 -8.84
N SER A 7 -18.74 -1.44 -8.22
CA SER A 7 -17.54 -2.20 -7.84
C SER A 7 -17.79 -3.17 -6.68
N SER A 8 -18.49 -2.72 -5.63
CA SER A 8 -18.82 -3.54 -4.46
C SER A 8 -19.68 -4.74 -4.83
N LYS A 9 -20.66 -4.56 -5.71
CA LYS A 9 -21.50 -5.64 -6.23
C LYS A 9 -20.69 -6.64 -7.06
N ALA A 10 -19.85 -6.18 -7.99
CA ALA A 10 -19.00 -7.06 -8.79
C ALA A 10 -18.00 -7.84 -7.91
N GLY A 11 -17.44 -7.19 -6.89
CA GLY A 11 -16.58 -7.83 -5.90
C GLY A 11 -17.31 -8.92 -5.11
N ALA A 12 -18.53 -8.65 -4.64
CA ALA A 12 -19.35 -9.63 -3.92
C ALA A 12 -19.78 -10.80 -4.82
N ASP A 13 -20.27 -10.51 -6.03
CA ASP A 13 -20.72 -11.51 -7.00
C ASP A 13 -19.54 -12.38 -7.52
N GLY A 14 -18.30 -11.90 -7.43
CA GLY A 14 -17.09 -12.65 -7.78
C GLY A 14 -16.61 -13.63 -6.71
N ILE A 15 -17.15 -13.60 -5.48
CA ILE A 15 -16.77 -14.51 -4.41
C ILE A 15 -17.35 -15.91 -4.68
N THR A 16 -16.49 -16.93 -4.64
CA THR A 16 -16.90 -18.33 -4.78
C THR A 16 -16.82 -19.06 -3.44
N LEU A 17 -17.93 -19.61 -2.97
CA LEU A 17 -17.97 -20.45 -1.78
C LEU A 17 -17.44 -21.87 -2.10
N LEU A 18 -16.24 -22.19 -1.62
CA LEU A 18 -15.61 -23.48 -1.88
C LEU A 18 -16.00 -24.57 -0.86
N LYS A 19 -16.23 -24.19 0.41
CA LYS A 19 -16.55 -25.13 1.50
C LYS A 19 -17.36 -24.45 2.59
N ASN A 20 -18.46 -25.09 3.01
CA ASN A 20 -19.22 -24.72 4.21
C ASN A 20 -19.74 -26.00 4.89
N GLN A 21 -19.03 -26.49 5.90
CA GLN A 21 -19.43 -27.66 6.69
C GLN A 21 -19.95 -27.19 8.04
N ASN A 22 -21.00 -27.84 8.56
CA ASN A 22 -21.63 -27.51 9.84
C ASN A 22 -22.13 -26.05 9.93
N ASP A 23 -22.54 -25.47 8.80
CA ASP A 23 -23.13 -24.12 8.73
C ASP A 23 -22.28 -23.03 9.42
N VAL A 24 -20.94 -23.15 9.31
CA VAL A 24 -19.99 -22.17 9.86
C VAL A 24 -20.20 -20.78 9.24
N LEU A 25 -20.65 -20.74 7.98
CA LEU A 25 -21.17 -19.54 7.32
C LEU A 25 -22.69 -19.69 7.20
N LEU A 26 -23.52 -18.68 7.40
CA LEU A 26 -23.33 -17.24 7.59
C LEU A 26 -23.00 -16.87 9.05
N ILE A 27 -22.18 -15.86 9.26
CA ILE A 27 -21.80 -15.41 10.61
C ILE A 27 -22.94 -14.62 11.24
N GLU A 28 -23.37 -15.01 12.44
CA GLU A 28 -24.43 -14.32 13.19
C GLU A 28 -24.03 -12.89 13.54
N GLN A 29 -24.87 -11.93 13.16
CA GLN A 29 -24.62 -10.50 13.38
C GLN A 29 -24.38 -10.18 14.86
N GLY A 30 -23.40 -9.33 15.15
CA GLY A 30 -23.03 -8.97 16.52
C GLY A 30 -22.13 -9.97 17.24
N SER A 31 -21.82 -11.11 16.61
CA SER A 31 -20.81 -12.04 17.13
C SER A 31 -19.44 -11.38 17.33
N ALA A 32 -18.67 -11.92 18.27
CA ALA A 32 -17.26 -11.63 18.39
C ALA A 32 -16.45 -12.52 17.42
N VAL A 33 -15.60 -11.90 16.61
CA VAL A 33 -14.79 -12.57 15.58
C VAL A 33 -13.31 -12.28 15.84
N ALA A 34 -12.50 -13.32 15.90
CA ALA A 34 -11.05 -13.21 15.81
C ALA A 34 -10.63 -13.33 14.35
N MET A 35 -10.12 -12.24 13.76
CA MET A 35 -9.62 -12.21 12.40
C MET A 35 -8.09 -12.38 12.42
N ILE A 36 -7.62 -13.48 11.83
CA ILE A 36 -6.22 -13.90 11.87
C ILE A 36 -5.67 -14.02 10.45
N GLY A 37 -4.51 -13.39 10.21
CA GLY A 37 -3.73 -13.54 8.98
C GLY A 37 -3.31 -12.21 8.36
N GLN A 38 -2.21 -12.22 7.60
CA GLN A 38 -1.60 -11.00 7.05
C GLN A 38 -2.59 -10.20 6.18
N HIS A 39 -3.40 -10.87 5.37
CA HIS A 39 -4.35 -10.25 4.45
C HIS A 39 -5.65 -9.77 5.12
N SER A 40 -5.80 -9.93 6.43
CA SER A 40 -6.91 -9.30 7.17
C SER A 40 -6.87 -7.78 7.11
N TRP A 41 -5.69 -7.20 6.89
CA TRP A 41 -5.40 -5.77 6.96
C TRP A 41 -4.83 -5.18 5.67
N SER A 42 -4.69 -6.00 4.63
CA SER A 42 -4.15 -5.53 3.35
C SER A 42 -5.11 -5.85 2.25
N ASP A 43 -5.36 -4.89 1.38
CA ASP A 43 -6.02 -5.15 0.12
C ASP A 43 -5.03 -5.88 -0.81
N VAL A 44 -5.47 -7.00 -1.37
CA VAL A 44 -4.68 -7.78 -2.33
C VAL A 44 -5.14 -7.40 -3.73
N LEU A 45 -4.36 -6.56 -4.39
CA LEU A 45 -4.53 -6.21 -5.79
C LEU A 45 -3.50 -6.97 -6.64
N GLY A 46 -3.88 -7.32 -7.86
CA GLY A 46 -2.95 -7.92 -8.84
C GLY A 46 -1.75 -7.01 -9.14
N GLY A 47 -0.72 -7.58 -9.77
CA GLY A 47 0.51 -6.85 -10.14
C GLY A 47 0.60 -6.48 -11.62
N GLY A 48 1.66 -5.76 -11.97
CA GLY A 48 2.04 -5.48 -13.36
C GLY A 48 1.16 -4.46 -14.07
N SER A 49 0.98 -4.62 -15.39
CA SER A 49 0.23 -3.70 -16.25
C SER A 49 -1.26 -3.62 -15.93
N ALA A 50 -1.81 -4.60 -15.20
CA ALA A 50 -3.19 -4.61 -14.75
C ALA A 50 -3.39 -3.94 -13.37
N ARG A 51 -2.30 -3.55 -12.69
CA ARG A 51 -2.40 -2.87 -11.40
C ARG A 51 -2.87 -1.43 -11.59
N VAL A 52 -3.97 -1.10 -10.92
CA VAL A 52 -4.49 0.26 -10.78
C VAL A 52 -4.40 0.63 -9.31
N ASP A 53 -3.85 1.80 -9.00
CA ASP A 53 -3.84 2.30 -7.63
C ASP A 53 -5.28 2.70 -7.25
N ALA A 54 -5.87 1.94 -6.33
CA ALA A 54 -7.25 2.15 -5.91
C ALA A 54 -7.39 3.48 -5.17
N LEU A 55 -8.39 4.29 -5.55
CA LEU A 55 -8.76 5.50 -4.81
C LEU A 55 -9.21 5.17 -3.38
N HIS A 56 -9.86 4.03 -3.22
CA HIS A 56 -10.32 3.50 -1.95
C HIS A 56 -10.36 1.97 -2.02
N ALA A 57 -9.88 1.32 -0.97
CA ALA A 57 -10.00 -0.11 -0.77
C ALA A 57 -10.29 -0.38 0.71
N ILE A 58 -11.14 -1.37 0.98
CA ILE A 58 -11.61 -1.70 2.32
C ILE A 58 -11.03 -3.06 2.70
N PRO A 59 -10.04 -3.11 3.61
CA PRO A 59 -9.51 -4.38 4.07
C PRO A 59 -10.57 -5.18 4.85
N PRO A 60 -10.49 -6.52 4.88
CA PRO A 60 -11.50 -7.37 5.51
C PRO A 60 -11.87 -6.97 6.94
N VAL A 61 -10.88 -6.62 7.77
CA VAL A 61 -11.08 -6.18 9.16
C VAL A 61 -11.98 -4.94 9.27
N GLN A 62 -11.85 -4.01 8.33
CA GLN A 62 -12.64 -2.79 8.28
C GLN A 62 -14.06 -3.09 7.79
N GLY A 63 -14.20 -3.99 6.82
CA GLY A 63 -15.52 -4.49 6.37
C GLY A 63 -16.31 -5.12 7.51
N PHE A 64 -15.69 -5.99 8.32
CA PHE A 64 -16.34 -6.59 9.49
C PHE A 64 -16.72 -5.57 10.56
N ARG A 65 -15.86 -4.57 10.81
CA ARG A 65 -16.18 -3.46 11.73
C ARG A 65 -17.39 -2.64 11.23
N TYR A 66 -17.48 -2.38 9.92
CA TYR A 66 -18.63 -1.70 9.33
C TYR A 66 -19.93 -2.50 9.42
N LEU A 67 -19.84 -3.82 9.48
CA LEU A 67 -20.96 -4.73 9.73
C LEU A 67 -21.26 -4.93 11.23
N VAL A 68 -20.63 -4.16 12.11
CA VAL A 68 -20.88 -4.14 13.57
C VAL A 68 -20.47 -5.45 14.27
N PHE A 69 -19.49 -6.17 13.74
CA PHE A 69 -18.86 -7.29 14.46
C PHE A 69 -17.84 -6.78 15.48
N THR A 70 -17.85 -7.36 16.68
CA THR A 70 -16.75 -7.15 17.62
C THR A 70 -15.53 -7.90 17.09
N THR A 71 -14.54 -7.16 16.57
CA THR A 71 -13.43 -7.74 15.80
C THR A 71 -12.12 -7.65 16.55
N PHE A 72 -11.55 -8.80 16.92
CA PHE A 72 -10.21 -8.94 17.47
C PHE A 72 -9.24 -9.31 16.34
N GLU A 73 -8.04 -8.75 16.34
CA GLU A 73 -7.12 -8.88 15.21
C GLU A 73 -5.79 -9.50 15.61
N ALA A 74 -5.25 -10.33 14.74
CA ALA A 74 -3.87 -10.78 14.81
C ALA A 74 -3.31 -10.96 13.40
N ARG A 75 -2.11 -10.44 13.14
CA ARG A 75 -1.44 -10.60 11.83
C ARG A 75 -1.11 -12.06 11.53
N GLY A 76 -0.93 -12.88 12.56
CA GLY A 76 -0.49 -14.26 12.41
C GLY A 76 0.90 -14.29 11.76
N VAL A 77 1.02 -15.02 10.65
CA VAL A 77 2.28 -15.18 9.93
C VAL A 77 2.41 -14.12 8.82
N PRO A 78 3.50 -13.35 8.75
CA PRO A 78 3.75 -12.43 7.64
C PRO A 78 3.92 -13.19 6.32
N VAL A 79 3.26 -12.71 5.27
CA VAL A 79 3.34 -13.26 3.91
C VAL A 79 3.66 -12.15 2.93
N PHE A 80 4.85 -12.20 2.32
CA PHE A 80 5.28 -11.23 1.30
C PHE A 80 6.08 -11.94 0.21
N GLY A 81 5.91 -11.52 -1.05
CA GLY A 81 6.75 -11.99 -2.17
C GLY A 81 8.15 -11.37 -2.18
N ALA A 82 8.32 -10.22 -1.53
CA ALA A 82 9.57 -9.50 -1.30
C ALA A 82 9.45 -8.68 -0.01
N VAL A 83 10.55 -8.17 0.53
CA VAL A 83 10.50 -7.28 1.70
C VAL A 83 9.61 -6.07 1.36
N PRO A 84 8.56 -5.80 2.14
CA PRO A 84 7.64 -4.71 1.83
C PRO A 84 8.33 -3.35 1.97
N HIS A 85 7.79 -2.35 1.28
CA HIS A 85 8.17 -0.96 1.52
C HIS A 85 7.89 -0.58 2.97
N ALA A 86 8.68 0.38 3.48
CA ALA A 86 8.44 0.95 4.81
C ALA A 86 7.03 1.54 4.89
N ASP A 87 6.38 1.36 6.04
CA ASP A 87 5.09 1.97 6.32
C ASP A 87 5.21 3.51 6.16
N PRO A 88 4.34 4.17 5.36
CA PRO A 88 4.42 5.60 5.17
C PRO A 88 4.41 6.43 6.47
N SER A 89 3.82 5.90 7.56
CA SER A 89 3.81 6.55 8.88
C SER A 89 5.18 6.62 9.56
N ILE A 90 6.15 5.80 9.13
CA ILE A 90 7.51 5.79 9.67
C ILE A 90 8.54 6.44 8.72
N VAL A 91 8.09 6.95 7.56
CA VAL A 91 8.93 7.59 6.55
C VAL A 91 8.88 9.10 6.70
N PHE A 92 10.05 9.73 6.87
CA PHE A 92 10.18 11.16 7.10
C PHE A 92 11.15 11.81 6.12
N ARG A 93 11.00 13.12 5.94
CA ARG A 93 12.07 13.93 5.32
C ARG A 93 13.32 13.88 6.21
N ARG A 94 14.49 14.12 5.61
CA ARG A 94 15.82 14.02 6.24
C ARG A 94 16.09 14.91 7.46
N ASP A 95 15.10 15.68 7.90
CA ASP A 95 15.16 16.51 9.10
C ASP A 95 14.33 15.93 10.26
N ARG A 96 13.54 14.86 10.04
CA ARG A 96 12.64 14.19 10.99
C ARG A 96 11.67 15.12 11.72
N LYS A 97 11.45 16.34 11.21
CA LYS A 97 10.73 17.39 11.93
C LYS A 97 9.27 17.48 11.52
N THR A 98 8.92 17.02 10.31
CA THR A 98 7.57 17.18 9.77
C THR A 98 7.09 15.91 9.10
N VAL A 99 5.89 15.47 9.52
CA VAL A 99 5.11 14.51 8.74
C VAL A 99 4.71 15.21 7.44
N SER A 100 5.00 14.56 6.31
CA SER A 100 4.69 15.09 4.99
C SER A 100 4.03 14.01 4.15
N SER A 101 3.06 14.38 3.33
CA SER A 101 2.48 13.47 2.33
C SER A 101 3.45 13.13 1.20
N ARG A 102 4.58 13.84 1.08
CA ARG A 102 5.65 13.58 0.09
C ARG A 102 7.02 13.60 0.79
N PRO A 103 7.31 12.62 1.68
CA PRO A 103 8.50 12.69 2.53
C PRO A 103 9.79 12.27 1.83
N VAL A 104 9.69 11.57 0.70
CA VAL A 104 10.83 11.01 -0.02
C VAL A 104 11.35 12.02 -1.03
N LYS A 105 12.63 12.41 -0.94
CA LYS A 105 13.28 13.22 -1.97
C LYS A 105 13.90 12.31 -3.04
N VAL A 106 13.57 12.57 -4.30
CA VAL A 106 14.19 11.93 -5.46
C VAL A 106 14.93 12.99 -6.26
N THR A 107 16.17 12.67 -6.61
CA THR A 107 17.02 13.51 -7.44
C THR A 107 17.53 12.68 -8.62
N TRP A 108 17.40 13.23 -9.82
CA TRP A 108 17.88 12.63 -11.07
C TRP A 108 19.12 13.37 -11.59
N PHE A 109 20.04 12.59 -12.14
CA PHE A 109 21.31 13.05 -12.69
C PHE A 109 21.49 12.43 -14.08
N ASN A 110 21.80 13.24 -15.08
CA ASN A 110 22.09 12.73 -16.42
C ASN A 110 23.52 12.18 -16.48
N GLY A 111 23.63 10.94 -16.91
CA GLY A 111 24.84 10.13 -16.83
C GLY A 111 24.94 9.26 -15.56
N PRO A 112 25.98 8.43 -15.49
CA PRO A 112 26.03 7.30 -14.55
C PRO A 112 26.47 7.70 -13.14
N ILE A 113 26.92 8.95 -12.93
CA ILE A 113 27.51 9.39 -11.67
C ILE A 113 26.52 10.24 -10.89
N VAL A 114 26.07 9.70 -9.75
CA VAL A 114 25.19 10.40 -8.83
C VAL A 114 25.87 11.65 -8.27
N GLY A 115 25.23 12.82 -8.43
CA GLY A 115 25.74 14.11 -7.94
C GLY A 115 26.34 15.00 -9.03
N THR A 116 26.50 14.51 -10.26
CA THR A 116 26.92 15.30 -11.43
C THR A 116 25.76 15.50 -12.38
N ASN A 117 25.74 16.60 -13.14
CA ASN A 117 24.70 16.89 -14.16
C ASN A 117 23.27 16.73 -13.63
N LEU A 118 22.92 17.53 -12.61
CA LEU A 118 21.57 17.53 -12.03
C LEU A 118 20.52 17.77 -13.12
N ALA A 119 19.61 16.82 -13.30
CA ALA A 119 18.53 16.88 -14.28
C ALA A 119 17.23 17.37 -13.66
N HIS A 120 16.84 16.79 -12.52
CA HIS A 120 15.58 17.14 -11.86
C HIS A 120 15.61 16.79 -10.36
N GLU A 121 14.75 17.44 -9.58
CA GLU A 121 14.48 17.08 -8.18
C GLU A 121 12.99 17.17 -7.90
N GLU A 122 12.46 16.19 -7.18
CA GLU A 122 11.11 16.26 -6.64
C GLU A 122 10.99 15.55 -5.29
N THR A 123 9.83 15.68 -4.67
CA THR A 123 9.44 14.87 -3.51
C THR A 123 8.29 13.96 -3.87
N ILE A 124 8.24 12.71 -3.40
CA ILE A 124 7.18 11.74 -3.70
C ILE A 124 6.64 11.08 -2.42
N PRO A 125 5.43 10.50 -2.46
CA PRO A 125 4.80 9.90 -1.27
C PRO A 125 5.47 8.61 -0.78
N GLN A 126 6.11 7.85 -1.65
CA GLN A 126 6.66 6.52 -1.34
C GLN A 126 8.09 6.37 -1.84
N ALA A 127 8.87 5.48 -1.23
CA ALA A 127 10.24 5.17 -1.65
C ALA A 127 10.27 4.24 -2.88
N GLU A 128 9.37 4.46 -3.82
CA GLU A 128 9.22 3.75 -5.07
C GLU A 128 8.91 4.77 -6.16
N TYR A 129 9.63 4.71 -7.28
CA TYR A 129 9.40 5.55 -8.44
C TYR A 129 9.51 4.73 -9.71
N MET A 130 8.57 4.92 -10.63
CA MET A 130 8.52 4.20 -11.90
C MET A 130 8.07 5.15 -13.01
N ILE A 131 8.84 5.18 -14.10
CA ILE A 131 8.46 5.89 -15.33
C ILE A 131 7.53 4.96 -16.11
N LYS A 132 6.23 5.27 -16.17
CA LYS A 132 5.21 4.41 -16.79
C LYS A 132 4.62 4.96 -18.09
N GLU A 133 4.35 6.25 -18.17
CA GLU A 133 3.55 6.82 -19.26
C GLU A 133 4.39 7.43 -20.39
N LYS A 134 5.29 8.35 -20.04
CA LYS A 134 6.15 9.05 -21.00
C LYS A 134 7.53 9.22 -20.38
N TRP A 135 8.55 9.03 -21.20
CA TRP A 135 9.92 9.36 -20.82
C TRP A 135 10.04 10.86 -20.51
N PRO A 136 10.57 11.26 -19.34
CA PRO A 136 10.71 12.66 -19.00
C PRO A 136 11.69 13.36 -19.95
N GLU A 137 11.31 14.53 -20.47
CA GLU A 137 12.12 15.28 -21.45
C GLU A 137 13.44 15.80 -20.88
N TYR A 138 13.55 15.90 -19.56
CA TYR A 138 14.76 16.32 -18.86
C TYR A 138 15.76 15.20 -18.61
N LEU A 139 15.40 13.94 -18.88
CA LEU A 139 16.17 12.77 -18.50
C LEU A 139 16.78 12.10 -19.73
N ASP A 140 18.09 11.91 -19.73
CA ASP A 140 18.77 11.14 -20.78
C ASP A 140 18.57 9.63 -20.56
N GLU A 141 18.81 8.82 -21.60
CA GLU A 141 18.71 7.35 -21.50
C GLU A 141 19.69 6.77 -20.47
N ASP A 142 20.91 7.33 -20.43
CA ASP A 142 21.88 7.06 -19.37
C ASP A 142 21.69 8.08 -18.25
N PHE A 143 21.15 7.62 -17.12
CA PHE A 143 20.90 8.46 -15.95
C PHE A 143 21.11 7.69 -14.65
N SER A 144 21.27 8.43 -13.57
CA SER A 144 21.34 7.89 -12.22
C SER A 144 20.40 8.64 -11.28
N THR A 145 19.93 7.94 -10.24
CA THR A 145 18.94 8.47 -9.31
C THR A 145 19.43 8.36 -7.88
N ARG A 146 19.12 9.35 -7.05
CA ARG A 146 19.28 9.32 -5.60
C ARG A 146 17.93 9.46 -4.94
N ILE A 147 17.58 8.47 -4.11
CA ILE A 147 16.39 8.50 -3.27
C ILE A 147 16.84 8.69 -1.82
N THR A 148 16.26 9.66 -1.11
CA THR A 148 16.62 9.95 0.29
C THR A 148 15.39 10.21 1.15
N PHE A 149 15.38 9.59 2.33
CA PHE A 149 14.39 9.72 3.38
C PHE A 149 14.98 9.15 4.67
N ASP A 150 14.32 9.45 5.79
CA ASP A 150 14.65 8.90 7.10
C ASP A 150 13.56 7.93 7.55
N LEU A 151 13.96 6.87 8.26
CA LEU A 151 13.05 5.94 8.94
C LEU A 151 13.09 6.18 10.45
N VAL A 152 11.92 6.27 11.07
CA VAL A 152 11.79 6.36 12.54
C VAL A 152 11.12 5.09 13.04
N ALA A 153 11.86 4.26 13.76
CA ALA A 153 11.33 3.02 14.33
C ALA A 153 10.23 3.34 15.35
N PRO A 154 9.05 2.69 15.27
CA PRO A 154 7.94 2.94 16.19
C PRO A 154 8.18 2.32 17.58
N SER A 155 9.12 1.39 17.71
CA SER A 155 9.48 0.73 18.95
C SER A 155 10.97 0.42 18.99
N THR A 156 11.50 0.21 20.20
CA THR A 156 12.79 -0.46 20.40
C THR A 156 12.54 -1.97 20.35
N GLY A 157 13.43 -2.69 19.66
CA GLY A 157 13.36 -4.15 19.53
C GLY A 157 13.87 -4.87 20.77
#